data_AF-A0A7S2HHG8-F1
#
_entry.id   AF-A0A7S2HHG8-F1
#
_cell.length_a   1.000
_cell.length_b   1.000
_cell.length_c   1.000
_cell.angle_alpha   90.00
_cell.angle_beta   90.00
_cell.angle_gamma   90.00
#
_symmetry.space_group_name_H-M   'P 1'
#
loop_
_entity.id
_entity.type
_entity.pdbx_description
1 polymer ?
#
loop_
_entity_poly.entity_id
_entity_poly.type
_entity_poly.pdbx_seq_one_letter_code
_entity_poly.pdbx_strand_id
1 'polypeptide(L)'
;DRVPLDTTQAIIRFWRLCLPSWARDGGDGAIPIEVLKGVVDQELCGKLDALGFSSVDEILWTYMHPDSAGLVGFLQYWQGMEKILERIGCKRSRLSSAKQHAVEGFHFLRTCILEMSANGVSQNRSVFQVRELRYFIERTIGVAGREGEAYWRSKADSLPADDVCVTGEEVASALLAWLEELVHDGPGEPGEGALPAGARHSSGTSSSGRSS
;
A
#
# COMPACT_ATOMS: atom_id res chain seq x y z
N ASP A 1 -16.90 -17.76 7.19
CA ASP A 1 -15.56 -17.84 6.58
C ASP A 1 -14.98 -16.46 6.34
N ARG A 2 -13.82 -16.14 6.96
CA ARG A 2 -13.12 -14.88 6.69
C ARG A 2 -12.34 -15.03 5.39
N VAL A 3 -12.65 -14.19 4.41
CA VAL A 3 -11.91 -14.11 3.15
C VAL A 3 -10.44 -13.77 3.47
N PRO A 4 -9.46 -14.56 3.02
CA PRO A 4 -8.05 -14.27 3.33
C PRO A 4 -7.63 -12.94 2.72
N LEU A 5 -6.99 -12.10 3.55
CA LEU A 5 -6.56 -10.74 3.19
C LEU A 5 -5.44 -10.74 2.14
N ASP A 6 -5.40 -9.69 1.34
CA ASP A 6 -4.24 -9.34 0.52
C ASP A 6 -3.03 -9.00 1.41
N THR A 7 -1.80 -9.18 0.90
CA THR A 7 -0.58 -8.88 1.66
C THR A 7 -0.52 -7.43 2.13
N THR A 8 -0.80 -6.49 1.24
CA THR A 8 -0.72 -5.06 1.55
C THR A 8 -1.76 -4.70 2.62
N GLN A 9 -2.99 -5.24 2.48
CA GLN A 9 -4.03 -5.09 3.50
C GLN A 9 -3.62 -5.69 4.85
N ALA A 10 -3.02 -6.88 4.86
CA ALA A 10 -2.58 -7.55 6.08
C ALA A 10 -1.48 -6.76 6.80
N ILE A 11 -0.50 -6.23 6.07
CA ILE A 11 0.58 -5.41 6.62
C ILE A 11 0.03 -4.13 7.24
N ILE A 12 -0.87 -3.43 6.55
CA ILE A 12 -1.51 -2.21 7.05
C ILE A 12 -2.32 -2.50 8.32
N ARG A 13 -3.12 -3.57 8.32
CA ARG A 13 -3.88 -3.96 9.51
C ARG A 13 -2.96 -4.27 10.69
N PHE A 14 -1.84 -4.96 10.45
CA PHE A 14 -0.88 -5.27 11.48
C PHE A 14 -0.18 -4.01 12.03
N TRP A 15 0.13 -3.04 11.16
CA TRP A 15 0.62 -1.73 11.59
C TRP A 15 -0.36 -1.03 12.53
N ARG A 16 -1.65 -0.98 12.16
CA ARG A 16 -2.70 -0.34 12.96
C ARG A 16 -2.93 -1.01 14.32
N LEU A 17 -2.61 -2.31 14.47
CA LEU A 17 -2.63 -3.00 15.77
C LEU A 17 -1.53 -2.51 16.71
N CYS A 18 -0.37 -2.14 16.16
CA CYS A 18 0.77 -1.63 16.92
C CYS A 18 0.55 -0.19 17.41
N LEU A 19 -0.38 0.55 16.81
CA LEU A 19 -0.68 1.93 17.22
C LEU A 19 -1.64 1.98 18.41
N PRO A 20 -1.37 2.83 19.43
CA PRO A 20 -2.33 3.10 20.49
C PRO A 20 -3.62 3.69 19.90
N SER A 21 -4.75 3.50 20.58
CA SER A 21 -6.08 3.82 20.03
C SER A 21 -6.25 5.26 19.54
N TRP A 22 -5.52 6.22 20.14
CA TRP A 22 -5.54 7.63 19.74
C TRP A 22 -4.66 7.93 18.52
N ALA A 23 -3.68 7.09 18.19
CA ALA A 23 -2.82 7.23 17.03
C ALA A 23 -3.35 6.50 15.79
N ARG A 24 -4.40 5.68 15.94
CA ARG A 24 -5.00 4.91 14.85
C ARG A 24 -5.65 5.77 13.77
N ASP A 25 -6.10 6.98 14.13
CA ASP A 25 -6.78 7.92 13.23
C ASP A 25 -5.87 9.08 12.75
N GLY A 26 -4.55 9.00 12.98
CA GLY A 26 -3.60 10.01 12.46
C GLY A 26 -2.38 10.34 13.33
N GLY A 27 -1.91 9.43 14.20
CA GLY A 27 -0.78 9.72 15.09
C GLY A 27 0.60 9.27 14.59
N ASP A 28 1.52 10.25 14.54
CA ASP A 28 2.99 10.26 14.70
C ASP A 28 3.89 9.21 14.01
N GLY A 29 3.37 8.37 13.11
CA GLY A 29 4.11 7.74 11.99
C GLY A 29 5.20 6.71 12.33
N ALA A 30 5.73 6.69 13.55
CA ALA A 30 6.77 5.80 14.03
C ALA A 30 6.37 5.13 15.35
N ILE A 31 6.72 3.85 15.48
CA ILE A 31 6.43 3.05 16.67
C ILE A 31 7.73 2.62 17.35
N PRO A 32 7.78 2.55 18.69
CA PRO A 32 8.89 1.92 19.38
C PRO A 32 9.00 0.45 18.97
N ILE A 33 10.22 -0.02 18.70
CA ILE A 33 10.49 -1.40 18.32
C ILE A 33 9.98 -2.41 19.37
N GLU A 34 10.00 -2.04 20.65
CA GLU A 34 9.48 -2.87 21.74
C GLU A 34 7.96 -3.12 21.64
N VAL A 35 7.20 -2.15 21.11
CA VAL A 35 5.77 -2.33 20.85
C VAL A 35 5.59 -3.33 19.71
N LEU A 36 6.34 -3.15 18.61
CA LEU A 36 6.29 -4.06 17.48
C LEU A 36 6.69 -5.49 17.89
N LYS A 37 7.73 -5.62 18.71
CA LYS A 37 8.18 -6.89 19.29
C LYS A 37 7.07 -7.58 20.07
N GLY A 38 6.44 -6.89 21.02
CA GLY A 38 5.35 -7.47 21.82
C GLY A 38 4.20 -7.99 20.95
N VAL A 39 3.82 -7.25 19.91
CA VAL A 39 2.75 -7.67 18.99
C VAL A 39 3.20 -8.84 18.10
N VAL A 40 4.42 -8.80 17.56
CA VAL A 40 4.97 -9.89 16.73
C VAL A 40 5.14 -11.18 17.54
N ASP A 41 5.68 -11.11 18.75
CA ASP A 41 5.81 -12.26 19.65
C ASP A 41 4.44 -12.89 19.93
N GLN A 42 3.43 -12.06 20.21
CA GLN A 42 2.07 -12.51 20.45
C GLN A 42 1.47 -13.21 19.21
N GLU A 43 1.60 -12.64 18.01
CA GLU A 43 1.04 -13.24 16.79
C GLU A 43 1.81 -14.48 16.31
N LEU A 44 3.12 -14.51 16.51
CA LEU A 44 3.94 -15.66 16.10
C LEU A 44 3.73 -16.88 17.01
N CYS A 45 3.30 -16.72 18.27
CA CYS A 45 2.95 -17.83 19.17
C CYS A 45 4.00 -18.96 19.20
N GLY A 46 5.29 -18.62 19.16
CA GLY A 46 6.38 -19.62 19.18
C GLY A 46 6.70 -20.29 17.82
N LYS A 47 6.19 -19.77 16.70
CA LYS A 47 6.49 -20.27 15.34
C LYS A 47 7.80 -19.75 14.75
N LEU A 48 8.69 -19.20 15.57
CA LEU A 48 9.97 -18.62 15.11
C LEU A 48 10.87 -19.63 14.41
N ASP A 49 10.88 -20.87 14.89
CA ASP A 49 11.68 -21.96 14.31
C ASP A 49 11.30 -22.23 12.84
N ALA A 50 10.01 -22.05 12.49
CA ALA A 50 9.53 -22.21 11.12
C ALA A 50 10.00 -21.08 10.18
N LEU A 51 10.43 -19.95 10.74
CA LEU A 51 10.94 -18.79 10.00
C LEU A 51 12.48 -18.83 9.89
N GLY A 52 13.15 -19.73 10.62
CA GLY A 52 14.60 -19.87 10.63
C GLY A 52 15.34 -18.75 11.34
N PHE A 53 14.71 -18.10 12.33
CA PHE A 53 15.32 -17.06 13.16
C PHE A 53 15.41 -17.52 14.61
N SER A 54 16.45 -17.04 15.31
CA SER A 54 16.72 -17.39 16.71
C SER A 54 15.89 -16.57 17.71
N SER A 55 15.41 -15.39 17.30
CA SER A 55 14.58 -14.51 18.14
C SER A 55 13.77 -13.51 17.28
N VAL A 56 12.71 -12.93 17.85
CA VAL A 56 12.01 -11.79 17.23
C VAL A 56 12.91 -10.57 17.11
N ASP A 57 13.81 -10.36 18.06
CA ASP A 57 14.79 -9.26 17.98
C ASP A 57 15.62 -9.36 16.69
N GLU A 58 16.16 -10.54 16.39
CA GLU A 58 16.92 -10.77 15.15
C GLU A 58 16.12 -10.39 13.91
N ILE A 59 14.83 -10.76 13.85
CA ILE A 59 13.94 -10.39 12.74
C ILE A 59 13.78 -8.88 12.65
N LEU A 60 13.44 -8.22 13.76
CA LEU A 60 13.13 -6.80 13.76
C LEU A 60 14.36 -5.95 13.43
N TRP A 61 15.53 -6.27 13.99
CA TRP A 61 16.77 -5.58 13.65
C TRP A 61 17.20 -5.81 12.20
N THR A 62 16.99 -7.02 11.67
CA THR A 62 17.35 -7.36 10.28
C THR A 62 16.44 -6.70 9.25
N TYR A 63 15.14 -6.58 9.52
CA TYR A 63 14.16 -6.15 8.52
C TYR A 63 13.60 -4.76 8.74
N MET A 64 13.44 -4.31 9.99
CA MET A 64 12.77 -3.04 10.30
C MET A 64 13.73 -1.88 10.44
N HIS A 65 15.02 -2.13 10.69
CA HIS A 65 16.08 -1.12 10.80
C HIS A 65 15.65 0.07 11.68
N PRO A 66 15.35 -0.15 12.97
CA PRO A 66 14.98 0.95 13.86
C PRO A 66 16.11 1.99 13.93
N ASP A 67 15.74 3.24 14.20
CA ASP A 67 16.70 4.33 14.37
C ASP A 67 17.47 4.24 15.71
N SER A 68 18.34 5.21 15.96
CA SER A 68 19.11 5.29 17.20
C SER A 68 18.25 5.44 18.48
N ALA A 69 17.00 5.87 18.35
CA ALA A 69 16.02 5.96 19.44
C ALA A 69 15.16 4.69 19.57
N GLY A 70 15.38 3.68 18.72
CA GLY A 70 14.59 2.45 18.69
C GLY A 70 13.23 2.64 18.04
N LEU A 71 13.04 3.67 17.21
CA LEU A 71 11.78 3.94 16.51
C LEU A 71 11.81 3.36 15.09
N VAL A 72 10.67 2.85 14.66
CA VAL A 72 10.45 2.31 13.30
C VAL A 72 9.34 3.10 12.64
N GLY A 73 9.66 3.80 11.54
CA GLY A 73 8.68 4.47 10.70
C GLY A 73 7.88 3.51 9.83
N PHE A 74 6.67 3.92 9.42
CA PHE A 74 5.79 3.09 8.60
C PHE A 74 6.45 2.57 7.31
N LEU A 75 7.24 3.40 6.60
CA LEU A 75 7.86 3.00 5.33
C LEU A 75 8.91 1.91 5.53
N GLN A 76 9.74 2.01 6.57
CA GLN A 76 10.71 0.97 6.95
C GLN A 76 9.98 -0.31 7.35
N TYR A 77 8.97 -0.19 8.20
CA TYR A 77 8.14 -1.32 8.63
C TYR A 77 7.50 -2.04 7.43
N TRP A 78 6.89 -1.29 6.51
CA TRP A 78 6.21 -1.88 5.36
C TRP A 78 7.22 -2.64 4.47
N GLN A 79 8.37 -2.04 4.17
CA GLN A 79 9.42 -2.72 3.41
C GLN A 79 9.92 -3.98 4.13
N GLY A 80 10.14 -3.90 5.45
CA GLY A 80 10.59 -5.02 6.27
C GLY A 80 9.61 -6.18 6.27
N MET A 81 8.32 -5.91 6.46
CA MET A 81 7.27 -6.93 6.45
C MET A 81 7.15 -7.63 5.09
N GLU A 82 7.27 -6.89 3.98
CA GLU A 82 7.25 -7.51 2.65
C GLU A 82 8.43 -8.46 2.43
N LYS A 83 9.64 -8.05 2.84
CA LYS A 83 10.84 -8.90 2.76
C LYS A 83 10.70 -10.16 3.60
N ILE A 84 10.10 -10.07 4.79
CA ILE A 84 9.80 -11.25 5.62
C ILE A 84 8.82 -12.17 4.89
N LEU A 85 7.70 -11.63 4.41
CA LEU A 85 6.66 -12.41 3.73
C LEU A 85 7.15 -13.06 2.43
N GLU A 86 8.03 -12.37 1.70
CA GLU A 86 8.71 -12.90 0.51
C GLU A 86 9.64 -14.06 0.87
N ARG A 87 10.47 -13.91 1.91
CA ARG A 87 11.39 -14.96 2.36
C ARG A 87 10.66 -16.24 2.78
N ILE A 88 9.46 -16.11 3.35
CA ILE A 88 8.67 -17.26 3.81
C ILE A 88 7.63 -17.73 2.78
N GLY A 89 7.64 -17.15 1.58
CA GLY A 89 6.74 -17.55 0.49
C GLY A 89 5.24 -17.32 0.77
N CYS A 90 4.90 -16.40 1.67
CA CYS A 90 3.52 -16.14 2.09
C CYS A 90 2.90 -14.89 1.45
N LYS A 91 3.57 -14.27 0.47
CA LYS A 91 3.03 -13.12 -0.28
C LYS A 91 1.81 -13.56 -1.10
N ARG A 92 0.67 -12.95 -0.83
CA ARG A 92 -0.60 -13.13 -1.55
C ARG A 92 -0.99 -11.83 -2.22
N SER A 93 -1.39 -11.92 -3.48
CA SER A 93 -2.01 -10.81 -4.21
C SER A 93 -3.46 -11.16 -4.54
N ARG A 94 -4.39 -10.31 -4.10
CA ARG A 94 -5.83 -10.43 -4.40
C ARG A 94 -6.44 -9.15 -4.97
N LEU A 95 -5.62 -8.12 -5.10
CA LEU A 95 -5.98 -6.86 -5.72
C LEU A 95 -6.26 -7.06 -7.22
N SER A 96 -7.14 -6.23 -7.79
CA SER A 96 -7.31 -6.15 -9.24
C SER A 96 -6.00 -5.73 -9.92
N SER A 97 -5.85 -6.01 -11.21
CA SER A 97 -4.63 -5.66 -11.97
C SER A 97 -4.26 -4.17 -11.82
N ALA A 98 -5.24 -3.27 -11.97
CA ALA A 98 -5.05 -1.84 -11.76
C ALA A 98 -4.54 -1.49 -10.34
N LYS A 99 -5.12 -2.11 -9.29
CA LYS A 99 -4.66 -1.89 -7.91
C LYS A 99 -3.26 -2.47 -7.68
N GLN A 100 -2.91 -3.61 -8.27
CA GLN A 100 -1.55 -4.19 -8.19
C GLN A 100 -0.51 -3.27 -8.83
N HIS A 101 -0.82 -2.74 -10.02
CA HIS A 101 -0.01 -1.77 -10.72
C HIS A 101 0.18 -0.47 -9.93
N ALA A 102 -0.88 0.02 -9.27
CA ALA A 102 -0.74 1.16 -8.36
C ALA A 102 0.16 0.83 -7.16
N VAL A 103 0.01 -0.34 -6.53
CA VAL A 103 0.89 -0.83 -5.44
C VAL A 103 2.35 -0.93 -5.86
N GLU A 104 2.64 -1.35 -7.09
CA GLU A 104 4.01 -1.38 -7.60
C GLU A 104 4.63 0.03 -7.65
N GLY A 105 3.83 1.02 -8.04
CA GLY A 105 4.24 2.41 -7.92
C GLY A 105 4.58 2.81 -6.47
N PHE A 106 3.82 2.32 -5.49
CA PHE A 106 4.12 2.64 -4.10
C PHE A 106 5.42 1.99 -3.64
N HIS A 107 5.75 0.78 -4.10
CA HIS A 107 7.04 0.15 -3.81
C HIS A 107 8.21 0.99 -4.32
N PHE A 108 8.10 1.51 -5.55
CA PHE A 108 9.09 2.40 -6.13
C PHE A 108 9.23 3.69 -5.33
N LEU A 109 8.12 4.40 -5.10
CA LEU A 109 8.11 5.68 -4.39
C LEU A 109 8.66 5.55 -2.96
N ARG A 110 8.23 4.51 -2.22
CA ARG A 110 8.77 4.17 -0.90
C ARG A 110 10.29 4.04 -0.94
N THR A 111 10.82 3.32 -1.93
CA THR A 111 12.26 3.09 -2.06
C THR A 111 13.00 4.41 -2.27
N CYS A 112 12.52 5.27 -3.16
CA CYS A 112 13.10 6.60 -3.37
C CYS A 112 13.11 7.45 -2.08
N ILE A 113 12.01 7.48 -1.34
CA ILE A 113 11.91 8.27 -0.10
C ILE A 113 12.86 7.75 0.99
N LEU A 114 12.97 6.42 1.13
CA LEU A 114 13.90 5.81 2.09
C LEU A 114 15.36 6.09 1.70
N GLU A 115 15.72 6.01 0.42
CA GLU A 115 17.07 6.32 -0.08
C GLU A 115 17.43 7.81 0.10
N MET A 116 16.49 8.72 -0.16
CA MET A 116 16.70 10.15 0.11
C MET A 116 16.96 10.41 1.59
N SER A 117 16.19 9.75 2.47
CA SER A 117 16.36 9.90 3.92
C SER A 117 17.70 9.35 4.40
N ALA A 118 18.19 8.26 3.79
CA ALA A 118 19.47 7.65 4.15
C ALA A 118 20.69 8.50 3.74
N ASN A 119 20.58 9.28 2.67
CA ASN A 119 21.67 10.11 2.14
C ASN A 119 21.74 11.52 2.78
N GLY A 120 20.76 11.89 3.63
CA GLY A 120 20.72 13.16 4.34
C GLY A 120 21.61 13.18 5.59
N VAL A 121 22.44 14.22 5.75
CA VAL A 121 23.39 14.40 6.87
C VAL A 121 22.69 14.61 8.23
N SER A 122 21.35 14.72 8.27
CA SER A 122 20.55 14.85 9.49
C SER A 122 19.54 13.72 9.62
N GLN A 123 19.93 12.64 10.30
CA GLN A 123 19.14 11.41 10.46
C GLN A 123 17.84 11.53 11.27
N ASN A 124 17.42 12.72 11.71
CA ASN A 124 16.37 12.85 12.73
C ASN A 124 15.11 13.62 12.34
N ARG A 125 14.88 13.88 11.04
CA ARG A 125 13.58 14.25 10.41
C ARG A 125 13.90 14.72 9.00
N SER A 126 13.85 13.82 8.02
CA SER A 126 14.02 14.21 6.63
C SER A 126 12.92 15.20 6.26
N VAL A 127 13.30 16.41 5.85
CA VAL A 127 12.38 17.41 5.30
C VAL A 127 12.51 17.34 3.79
N PHE A 128 11.37 17.18 3.13
CA PHE A 128 11.25 17.06 1.68
C PHE A 128 10.58 18.30 1.12
N GLN A 129 11.09 18.82 0.02
CA GLN A 129 10.32 19.81 -0.74
C GLN A 129 9.28 19.09 -1.60
N VAL A 130 8.06 19.61 -1.66
CA VAL A 130 6.98 18.99 -2.43
C VAL A 130 7.35 18.84 -3.91
N ARG A 131 8.15 19.75 -4.47
CA ARG A 131 8.72 19.59 -5.83
C ARG A 131 9.50 18.29 -6.04
N GLU A 132 10.23 17.83 -5.03
CA GLU A 132 11.02 16.59 -5.10
C GLU A 132 10.09 15.38 -5.06
N LEU A 133 9.08 15.41 -4.18
CA LEU A 133 8.04 14.39 -4.12
C LEU A 133 7.29 14.29 -5.44
N ARG A 134 6.91 15.42 -6.04
CA ARG A 134 6.27 15.48 -7.36
C ARG A 134 7.14 14.81 -8.42
N TYR A 135 8.45 15.12 -8.46
CA TYR A 135 9.38 14.45 -9.36
C TYR A 135 9.36 12.92 -9.22
N PHE A 136 9.36 12.38 -8.00
CA PHE A 136 9.30 10.93 -7.79
C PHE A 136 7.93 10.33 -8.13
N ILE A 137 6.83 11.05 -7.88
CA ILE A 137 5.50 10.62 -8.32
C ILE A 137 5.41 10.55 -9.84
N GLU A 138 5.95 11.52 -10.57
CA GLU A 138 6.00 11.48 -12.04
C GLU A 138 6.76 10.25 -12.55
N ARG A 139 7.87 9.89 -11.91
CA ARG A 139 8.58 8.64 -12.22
C ARG A 139 7.77 7.40 -11.85
N THR A 140 7.03 7.47 -10.75
CA THR A 140 6.14 6.41 -10.28
C THR A 140 5.05 6.09 -11.30
N ILE A 141 4.49 7.11 -11.97
CA ILE A 141 3.52 6.93 -13.06
C ILE A 141 4.09 6.02 -14.16
N GLY A 142 5.36 6.21 -14.54
CA GLY A 142 6.03 5.38 -15.53
C GLY A 142 6.21 3.92 -15.10
N VAL A 143 6.43 3.68 -13.80
CA VAL A 143 6.63 2.33 -13.23
C VAL A 143 5.32 1.60 -13.00
N ALA A 144 4.28 2.30 -12.54
CA ALA A 144 2.97 1.73 -12.25
C ALA A 144 2.27 1.20 -13.52
N GLY A 145 2.71 1.61 -14.71
CA GLY A 145 2.11 1.19 -15.97
C GLY A 145 0.72 1.79 -16.20
N ARG A 146 0.14 1.49 -17.37
CA ARG A 146 -1.08 2.16 -17.86
C ARG A 146 -2.29 2.04 -16.93
N GLU A 147 -2.43 0.92 -16.24
CA GLU A 147 -3.60 0.70 -15.36
C GLU A 147 -3.45 1.36 -13.99
N GLY A 148 -2.22 1.65 -13.55
CA GLY A 148 -1.95 2.39 -12.31
C GLY A 148 -1.78 3.90 -12.51
N GLU A 149 -1.55 4.35 -13.74
CA GLU A 149 -1.27 5.75 -14.10
C GLU A 149 -2.37 6.71 -13.64
N ALA A 150 -3.64 6.40 -13.87
CA ALA A 150 -4.76 7.28 -13.49
C ALA A 150 -4.78 7.55 -11.97
N TYR A 151 -4.48 6.53 -11.17
CA TYR A 151 -4.37 6.65 -9.73
C TYR A 151 -3.23 7.60 -9.34
N TRP A 152 -2.04 7.40 -9.90
CA TRP A 152 -0.86 8.20 -9.56
C TRP A 152 -0.93 9.64 -10.06
N ARG A 153 -1.55 9.90 -11.21
CA ARG A 153 -1.85 11.26 -11.68
C ARG A 153 -2.77 12.00 -10.71
N SER A 154 -3.84 11.35 -10.26
CA SER A 154 -4.74 11.91 -9.25
C SER A 154 -4.00 12.27 -7.94
N LYS A 155 -3.08 11.41 -7.48
CA LYS A 155 -2.24 11.72 -6.31
C LYS A 155 -1.27 12.88 -6.56
N ALA A 156 -0.64 12.96 -7.73
CA ALA A 156 0.21 14.09 -8.13
C ALA A 156 -0.56 15.43 -8.11
N ASP A 157 -1.79 15.44 -8.64
CA ASP A 157 -2.64 16.64 -8.70
C ASP A 157 -3.09 17.11 -7.30
N SER A 158 -3.19 16.19 -6.34
CA SER A 158 -3.54 16.49 -4.94
C SER A 158 -2.40 17.04 -4.07
N LEU A 159 -1.16 17.03 -4.58
CA LEU A 159 -0.03 17.55 -3.83
C LEU A 159 -0.15 19.07 -3.61
N PRO A 160 0.34 19.60 -2.48
CA PRO A 160 0.47 21.04 -2.26
C PRO A 160 1.37 21.74 -3.30
N ALA A 161 1.52 23.05 -3.15
CA ALA A 161 2.45 23.83 -3.96
C ALA A 161 3.91 23.37 -3.75
N ASP A 162 4.70 23.50 -4.81
CA ASP A 162 6.06 22.94 -4.92
C ASP A 162 7.08 23.52 -3.92
N ASP A 163 6.82 24.72 -3.41
CA ASP A 163 7.64 25.44 -2.45
C ASP A 163 7.38 25.04 -1.00
N VAL A 164 6.36 24.21 -0.74
CA VAL A 164 6.07 23.67 0.59
C VAL A 164 7.09 22.61 0.98
N CYS A 165 7.48 22.64 2.26
CA CYS A 165 8.31 21.60 2.88
C CYS A 165 7.43 20.71 3.78
N VAL A 166 7.66 19.40 3.72
CA VAL A 166 6.98 18.40 4.55
C VAL A 166 7.98 17.47 5.22
N THR A 167 7.63 16.90 6.36
CA THR A 167 8.46 15.93 7.07
C THR A 167 8.31 14.52 6.49
N GLY A 168 9.29 13.65 6.73
CA GLY A 168 9.17 12.23 6.38
C GLY A 168 8.01 11.52 7.06
N GLU A 169 7.60 11.99 8.24
CA GLU A 169 6.42 11.49 8.96
C GLU A 169 5.12 11.87 8.21
N GLU A 170 5.02 13.11 7.73
CA GLU A 170 3.89 13.57 6.91
C GLU A 170 3.81 12.80 5.59
N VAL A 171 4.96 12.56 4.94
CA VAL A 171 5.05 11.75 3.72
C VAL A 171 4.64 10.30 3.97
N ALA A 172 5.16 9.67 5.03
CA ALA A 172 4.80 8.31 5.40
C ALA A 172 3.30 8.17 5.72
N SER A 173 2.73 9.17 6.40
CA SER A 173 1.31 9.22 6.74
C SER A 173 0.43 9.37 5.50
N ALA A 174 0.81 10.25 4.57
CA ALA A 174 0.11 10.41 3.29
C ALA A 174 0.14 9.11 2.46
N LEU A 175 1.30 8.45 2.37
CA LEU A 175 1.42 7.18 1.66
C LEU A 175 0.60 6.06 2.29
N LEU A 176 0.58 5.96 3.62
CA LEU A 176 -0.27 5.02 4.34
C LEU A 176 -1.75 5.27 4.02
N ALA A 177 -2.20 6.53 4.10
CA ALA A 177 -3.59 6.89 3.81
C ALA A 177 -3.98 6.56 2.37
N TRP A 178 -3.11 6.84 1.39
CA TRP A 178 -3.35 6.52 -0.01
C TRP A 178 -3.38 5.01 -0.26
N LEU A 179 -2.47 4.25 0.37
CA LEU A 179 -2.49 2.78 0.31
C LEU A 179 -3.78 2.22 0.91
N GLU A 180 -4.21 2.74 2.07
CA GLU A 180 -5.47 2.36 2.71
C GLU A 180 -6.66 2.61 1.80
N GLU A 181 -6.76 3.78 1.19
CA GLU A 181 -7.79 4.11 0.20
C GLU A 181 -7.77 3.14 -0.99
N LEU A 182 -6.58 2.81 -1.52
CA LEU A 182 -6.43 1.92 -2.66
C LEU A 182 -6.89 0.49 -2.33
N VAL A 183 -6.50 -0.02 -1.17
CA VAL A 183 -6.78 -1.40 -0.77
C VAL A 183 -8.08 -1.57 -0.02
N HIS A 184 -8.74 -0.49 0.43
CA HIS A 184 -10.10 -0.57 0.94
C HIS A 184 -11.04 -0.86 -0.23
N ASP A 185 -11.80 -1.93 -0.12
CA ASP A 185 -12.83 -2.24 -1.11
C ASP A 185 -13.97 -1.24 -0.92
N GLY A 186 -14.04 -0.23 -1.78
CA GLY A 186 -15.34 0.32 -2.15
C GLY A 186 -16.22 -0.84 -2.64
N PRO A 187 -17.51 -0.89 -2.27
CA PRO A 187 -18.42 -1.93 -2.74
C PRO A 187 -18.36 -1.96 -4.27
N GLY A 188 -18.18 -3.17 -4.81
CA GLY A 188 -17.73 -3.41 -6.17
C GLY A 188 -18.36 -2.52 -7.24
N GLU A 189 -17.50 -1.99 -8.10
CA GLU A 189 -17.89 -1.58 -9.45
C GLU A 189 -18.60 -2.79 -10.10
N PRO A 190 -19.91 -2.69 -10.38
CA PRO A 190 -20.64 -3.77 -11.04
C PRO A 190 -20.15 -3.87 -12.48
N GLY A 191 -19.73 -5.08 -12.86
CA GLY A 191 -19.30 -5.52 -14.18
C GLY A 191 -19.61 -4.59 -15.35
N GLU A 192 -18.56 -3.98 -15.89
CA GLU A 192 -18.52 -3.52 -17.27
C GLU A 192 -18.46 -4.76 -18.18
N GLY A 193 -19.63 -5.32 -18.48
CA GLY A 193 -19.73 -6.55 -19.29
C GLY A 193 -21.05 -7.30 -19.25
N ALA A 194 -22.13 -6.73 -18.70
CA ALA A 194 -23.48 -7.26 -18.98
C ALA A 194 -23.92 -6.78 -20.37
N LEU A 195 -23.51 -7.54 -21.40
CA LEU A 195 -24.13 -7.50 -22.72
C LEU A 195 -25.67 -7.58 -22.56
N PRO A 196 -26.46 -6.71 -23.22
CA PRO A 196 -27.91 -6.87 -23.19
C PRO A 196 -28.28 -8.18 -23.91
N ALA A 197 -28.66 -9.18 -23.10
CA ALA A 197 -29.37 -10.35 -23.56
C ALA A 197 -30.77 -9.92 -24.01
N GLY A 198 -30.94 -9.68 -25.30
CA GLY A 198 -32.27 -9.39 -25.83
C GLY A 198 -32.28 -8.87 -27.24
N ALA A 199 -32.05 -9.76 -28.23
CA ALA A 199 -32.82 -9.79 -29.47
C ALA A 199 -32.24 -10.83 -30.43
N ARG A 200 -32.64 -12.10 -30.30
CA ARG A 200 -32.67 -13.00 -31.44
C ARG A 200 -33.94 -13.84 -31.46
N HIS A 201 -34.71 -13.55 -32.52
CA HIS A 201 -35.66 -14.38 -33.22
C HIS A 201 -37.01 -14.69 -32.55
N SER A 202 -38.03 -14.00 -33.07
CA SER A 202 -39.30 -14.65 -33.39
C SER A 202 -39.53 -14.51 -34.88
N SER A 203 -39.17 -15.57 -35.61
CA SER A 203 -39.60 -15.82 -36.97
C SER A 203 -41.08 -16.22 -36.90
N GLY A 204 -41.96 -15.44 -37.53
CA GLY A 204 -43.39 -15.71 -37.59
C GLY A 204 -43.98 -15.12 -38.86
N THR A 205 -43.91 -15.89 -39.93
CA THR A 205 -44.62 -15.69 -41.19
C THR A 205 -46.13 -15.55 -41.00
N SER A 206 -46.74 -14.54 -41.63
CA SER A 206 -48.03 -14.65 -42.31
C SER A 206 -48.31 -13.44 -43.21
N SER A 207 -48.64 -13.75 -44.46
CA SER A 207 -49.13 -12.88 -45.52
C SER A 207 -50.42 -12.13 -45.17
N SER A 208 -50.61 -10.92 -45.71
CA SER A 208 -51.78 -10.50 -46.52
C SER A 208 -51.85 -8.97 -46.70
N GLY A 209 -52.00 -8.50 -47.95
CA GLY A 209 -52.98 -7.47 -48.29
C GLY A 209 -52.58 -5.98 -48.38
N ARG A 210 -52.46 -5.51 -49.64
CA ARG A 210 -53.18 -4.36 -50.27
C ARG A 210 -52.81 -2.90 -49.96
N SER A 211 -52.86 -2.13 -51.07
CA SER A 211 -52.97 -0.65 -51.23
C SER A 211 -51.63 0.10 -51.17
N SER A 212 -51.23 0.96 -52.12
CA SER A 212 -51.89 1.64 -53.24
C SER A 212 -50.89 1.87 -54.37
#